data_AF-A0A4S8KN06-F1
#
_entry.id   AF-A0A4S8KN06-F1
#
_cell.length_a   1.000
_cell.length_b   1.000
_cell.length_c   1.000
_cell.angle_alpha   90.00
_cell.angle_beta   90.00
_cell.angle_gamma   90.00
#
_symmetry.space_group_name_H-M   'P 1'
#
loop_
_entity.id
_entity.type
_entity.pdbx_description
1 polymer ?
#
loop_
_entity_poly.entity_id
_entity_poly.type
_entity_poly.pdbx_seq_one_letter_code
_entity_poly.pdbx_strand_id
1 'polypeptide(L)' 'LGTYPCPHCLVKKDQIDQLGTKLDRRRRKNKARVDSEQRQSSIQRIRKWIFDAGRSIVSNVIE' A
#
# COMPACT_ATOMS: atom_id res chain seq x y z
N LEU A 1 7.57 3.71 17.10
CA LEU A 1 7.97 2.62 16.17
C LEU A 1 6.75 2.15 15.40
N GLY A 2 6.85 1.93 14.08
CA GLY A 2 5.73 1.46 13.26
C GLY A 2 5.31 0.02 13.62
N THR A 3 4.00 -0.23 13.67
CA THR A 3 3.38 -1.53 13.98
C THR A 3 3.47 -2.54 12.84
N TYR A 4 3.80 -2.08 11.63
CA TYR A 4 4.01 -2.89 10.44
C TYR A 4 5.49 -2.88 10.02
N PRO A 5 5.99 -3.95 9.37
CA PRO A 5 7.37 -4.02 8.88
C PRO A 5 7.71 -2.91 7.87
N CYS A 6 6.72 -2.51 7.06
CA CYS A 6 6.84 -1.48 6.05
C CYS A 6 5.49 -0.77 5.83
N PRO A 7 5.47 0.43 5.21
CA PRO A 7 4.22 1.15 4.91
C PRO A 7 3.22 0.39 4.05
N HIS A 8 3.70 -0.58 3.25
CA HIS A 8 2.86 -1.39 2.36
C HIS A 8 2.47 -2.76 2.95
N CYS A 9 3.08 -3.14 4.07
CA CYS A 9 2.93 -4.45 4.67
C CYS A 9 1.62 -4.51 5.46
N LEU A 10 0.80 -5.54 5.23
CA LEU A 10 -0.48 -5.73 5.92
C LEU A 10 -0.41 -6.73 7.09
N VAL A 11 0.77 -7.34 7.27
CA VAL A 11 1.11 -8.19 8.42
C VAL A 11 1.77 -7.32 9.48
N LYS A 12 1.28 -7.39 10.71
CA LYS A 12 1.84 -6.64 11.83
C LYS A 12 3.11 -7.30 12.36
N LYS A 13 3.98 -6.52 13.02
CA LYS A 13 5.23 -7.04 13.59
C LYS A 13 5.02 -8.09 14.67
N ASP A 14 3.95 -7.96 15.45
CA ASP A 14 3.50 -8.93 16.46
C ASP A 14 3.00 -10.27 15.88
N GLN A 15 2.93 -10.40 14.55
CA GLN A 15 2.48 -11.60 13.84
C GLN A 15 3.62 -12.28 13.07
N ILE A 16 4.85 -11.74 13.13
CA ILE A 16 6.02 -12.27 12.41
C ILE A 16 6.42 -13.64 12.95
N ASP A 17 6.26 -13.86 14.25
CA ASP A 17 6.47 -15.14 14.92
C ASP A 17 5.60 -16.28 14.35
N GLN A 18 4.45 -15.92 13.75
CA GLN A 18 3.49 -16.87 13.18
C GLN A 18 3.70 -17.15 11.69
N LEU A 19 4.77 -16.64 11.09
CA LEU A 19 5.09 -16.90 9.68
C LEU A 19 5.08 -18.40 9.36
N GLY A 20 4.49 -18.77 8.22
CA GLY A 20 4.42 -20.17 7.78
C GLY A 20 3.33 -21.01 8.46
N THR A 21 2.65 -20.49 9.50
CA THR A 21 1.50 -21.16 10.12
C THR A 21 0.26 -21.13 9.22
N LYS A 22 -0.76 -21.94 9.56
CA LYS A 22 -2.08 -21.88 8.89
C LYS A 22 -2.73 -20.50 9.07
N LEU A 23 -2.49 -19.83 10.21
CA LEU A 23 -3.01 -18.49 10.47
C LEU A 23 -2.34 -17.44 9.57
N ASP A 24 -1.03 -17.50 9.39
CA ASP A 24 -0.31 -16.63 8.45
C ASP A 24 -0.80 -16.82 7.01
N ARG A 25 -0.95 -18.07 6.54
CA ARG A 25 -1.52 -18.35 5.21
C ARG A 25 -2.92 -17.74 5.04
N ARG A 26 -3.79 -17.88 6.05
CA ARG A 26 -5.14 -17.29 6.03
C ARG A 26 -5.08 -15.76 5.98
N ARG A 27 -4.21 -15.12 6.76
CA ARG A 27 -4.01 -13.66 6.72
C ARG A 27 -3.53 -13.20 5.35
N ARG A 28 -2.53 -13.87 4.77
CA ARG A 28 -1.99 -13.52 3.45
C ARG A 28 -3.04 -13.65 2.35
N LYS A 29 -3.93 -14.64 2.43
CA LYS A 29 -5.06 -14.79 1.49
C LYS A 29 -6.11 -13.71 1.69
N ASN A 30 -6.57 -13.49 2.92
CA ASN A 30 -7.72 -12.61 3.21
C ASN A 30 -7.35 -11.12 3.22
N LYS A 31 -6.09 -10.80 3.54
CA LYS A 31 -5.56 -9.44 3.57
C LYS A 31 -4.55 -9.21 2.45
N ALA A 32 -4.70 -9.93 1.34
CA ALA A 32 -3.87 -9.67 0.17
C ALA A 32 -4.05 -8.21 -0.25
N ARG A 33 -2.95 -7.55 -0.60
CA ARG A 33 -3.02 -6.19 -1.14
C ARG A 33 -3.77 -6.26 -2.47
N VAL A 34 -4.94 -5.62 -2.54
CA VAL A 34 -5.72 -5.52 -3.77
C VAL A 34 -5.22 -4.32 -4.56
N ASP A 35 -4.93 -4.55 -5.84
CA ASP A 35 -4.70 -3.48 -6.81
C ASP A 35 -6.01 -3.20 -7.54
N SER A 36 -6.87 -2.39 -6.92
CA SER A 36 -8.19 -2.07 -7.45
C SER A 36 -8.12 -1.02 -8.55
N GLU A 37 -9.13 -0.97 -9.41
CA GLU A 37 -9.27 0.07 -10.44
C GLU A 37 -9.21 1.48 -9.85
N GLN A 38 -9.83 1.69 -8.68
CA GLN A 38 -9.78 2.97 -7.98
C GLN A 38 -8.33 3.36 -7.61
N ARG A 39 -7.54 2.39 -7.14
CA ARG A 39 -6.13 2.61 -6.81
C ARG A 39 -5.31 2.90 -8.05
N GLN A 40 -5.51 2.12 -9.12
CA GLN A 40 -4.82 2.33 -10.39
C GLN A 40 -5.17 3.69 -11.01
N SER A 41 -6.44 4.07 -10.99
CA SER A 41 -6.92 5.38 -11.46
C SER A 41 -6.29 6.54 -10.67
N SER A 42 -6.20 6.40 -9.35
CA SER A 42 -5.54 7.41 -8.49
C SER A 42 -4.05 7.54 -8.85
N ILE A 43 -3.35 6.42 -9.02
CA ILE A 43 -1.94 6.42 -9.44
C ILE A 43 -1.77 7.05 -10.83
N GLN A 44 -2.63 6.70 -11.79
CA GLN A 44 -2.59 7.26 -13.14
C GLN A 44 -2.82 8.77 -13.12
N ARG A 45 -3.79 9.24 -12.34
CA ARG A 45 -4.09 10.68 -12.17
C ARG A 45 -2.87 11.43 -11.64
N ILE A 46 -2.25 10.92 -10.57
CA ILE A 46 -1.07 11.53 -9.97
C ILE A 46 0.10 11.54 -10.95
N ARG A 47 0.32 10.45 -11.69
CA ARG A 47 1.36 10.40 -12.73
C ARG A 47 1.14 11.47 -13.80
N LYS A 48 -0.09 11.64 -14.30
CA LYS A 48 -0.41 12.72 -15.25
C LYS A 48 -0.12 14.10 -14.66
N TRP A 49 -0.48 14.33 -13.39
CA TRP A 49 -0.20 15.60 -12.73
C TRP A 49 1.29 15.91 -12.63
N ILE A 50 2.12 14.93 -12.30
CA ILE A 50 3.56 15.11 -12.15
C ILE A 50 4.24 15.27 -13.52
N PHE A 51 3.97 14.34 -14.44
CA PHE A 51 4.75 14.23 -15.69
C PHE A 51 4.19 15.09 -16.83
N ASP A 52 2.87 15.23 -16.93
CA ASP A 52 2.25 15.96 -18.04
C ASP A 52 1.99 17.42 -17.67
N ALA A 53 1.55 17.67 -16.43
CA ALA A 53 1.20 19.01 -15.95
C ALA A 53 2.31 19.70 -15.13
N GLY A 54 3.44 19.02 -14.90
CA GLY A 54 4.59 19.58 -14.18
C GLY A 54 4.31 19.97 -12.72
N ARG A 55 3.30 19.39 -12.07
CA ARG A 55 2.92 19.73 -10.70
C ARG A 55 3.93 19.17 -9.71
N SER A 56 4.41 20.01 -8.80
CA SER A 56 5.33 19.61 -7.74
C SER A 56 4.66 18.67 -6.73
N ILE A 57 5.38 17.59 -6.39
CA ILE A 57 4.98 16.56 -5.43
C ILE A 57 4.80 17.14 -4.01
N VAL A 58 5.39 18.31 -3.75
CA VAL A 58 5.36 19.02 -2.46
C VAL A 58 4.13 19.93 -2.33
N SER A 59 3.33 20.10 -3.39
CA SER A 59 2.10 20.90 -3.30
C SER A 59 1.01 20.13 -2.55
N ASN A 60 0.34 20.77 -1.59
CA ASN A 60 -0.82 20.26 -0.83
C ASN A 60 -2.03 19.83 -1.70
N VAL A 61 -1.88 19.82 -3.02
CA VAL A 61 -2.90 19.50 -4.02
C VAL A 61 -2.94 18.00 -4.32
N ILE A 62 -1.91 17.25 -3.93
CA ILE A 62 -1.81 15.81 -4.17
C ILE A 62 -2.25 15.07 -2.89
N GLU A 63 -3.56 15.05 -2.65
CA GLU A 63 -4.22 14.13 -1.71
C GLU A 63 -5.33 13.34 -2.42
#